data_AF-A0A848U2M1-F1
#
_entry.id   AF-A0A848U2M1-F1
#
_cell.length_a   1.000
_cell.length_b   1.000
_cell.length_c   1.000
_cell.angle_alpha   90.00
_cell.angle_beta   90.00
_cell.angle_gamma   90.00
#
_symmetry.space_group_name_H-M   'P 1'
#
loop_
_entity.id
_entity.type
_entity.pdbx_description
1 polymer ?
#
loop_
_entity_poly.entity_id
_entity_poly.type
_entity_poly.pdbx_seq_one_letter_code
_entity_poly.pdbx_strand_id
1 'polypeptide(L)'
;MYLPTCNLRPAFPATALLVLLSVLLCSANVMAQVSTGIAELDAPFTQFIEGRGSARTEALDTIAALERDDTRELLTGILSGDLMLHKPTGTVVRATRQGREYLMQSLDGSEELGSDSTRKLARLKVTNKMRSYLRNLIAGLGLRSANPQHRLAAINALMDTPDQLADETLVELLGSETVPAVRKALSALQARKQAVSDQP
;
A
#
# COMPACT_ATOMS: atom_id res chain seq x y z
N MET A 1 14.48 31.56 -82.15
CA MET A 1 13.29 31.90 -81.34
C MET A 1 13.48 31.25 -79.98
N TYR A 2 13.77 32.05 -78.96
CA TYR A 2 14.22 31.63 -77.63
C TYR A 2 13.06 30.98 -76.84
N LEU A 3 13.32 29.83 -76.19
CA LEU A 3 12.45 29.30 -75.13
C LEU A 3 13.06 29.66 -73.77
N PRO A 4 12.30 30.22 -72.81
CA PRO A 4 12.78 30.43 -71.46
C PRO A 4 12.58 29.17 -70.62
N THR A 5 13.63 28.69 -69.97
CA THR A 5 13.54 27.70 -68.89
C THR A 5 13.18 28.41 -67.59
N CYS A 6 11.99 28.14 -67.06
CA CYS A 6 11.56 28.62 -65.75
C CYS A 6 11.99 27.60 -64.68
N ASN A 7 12.97 27.97 -63.85
CA ASN A 7 13.34 27.26 -62.63
C ASN A 7 12.38 27.67 -61.51
N LEU A 8 11.60 26.72 -60.97
CA LEU A 8 10.82 26.92 -59.75
C LEU A 8 11.40 26.04 -58.64
N ARG A 9 12.18 26.65 -57.74
CA ARG A 9 12.58 26.04 -56.47
C ARG A 9 11.46 26.30 -55.46
N PRO A 10 10.80 25.28 -54.87
CA PRO A 10 9.93 25.52 -53.74
C PRO A 10 10.81 25.76 -52.50
N ALA A 11 10.90 27.02 -52.07
CA ALA A 11 11.41 27.38 -50.75
C ALA A 11 10.34 27.04 -49.72
N PHE A 12 10.35 25.82 -49.19
CA PHE A 12 9.56 25.51 -48.00
C PHE A 12 10.12 26.31 -46.82
N PRO A 13 9.30 27.09 -46.10
CA PRO A 13 9.79 27.95 -45.04
C PRO A 13 10.24 27.08 -43.86
N ALA A 14 11.54 27.16 -43.52
CA ALA A 14 12.18 26.44 -42.42
C ALA A 14 11.51 26.66 -41.04
N THR A 15 10.62 27.65 -40.94
CA THR A 15 9.83 27.95 -39.74
C THR A 15 8.71 26.93 -39.47
N ALA A 16 8.17 26.27 -40.49
CA ALA A 16 7.14 25.24 -40.31
C ALA A 16 7.69 23.96 -39.65
N LEU A 17 8.97 23.67 -39.84
CA LEU A 17 9.65 22.52 -39.24
C LEU A 17 9.93 22.71 -37.73
N LEU A 18 10.16 23.96 -37.29
CA LEU A 18 10.46 24.28 -35.88
C LEU A 18 9.22 24.29 -34.98
N VAL A 19 8.04 24.63 -35.52
CA VAL A 19 6.77 24.54 -34.77
C VAL A 19 6.35 23.07 -34.58
N LEU A 20 6.67 22.20 -35.55
CA LEU A 20 6.36 20.76 -35.44
C LEU A 20 7.25 20.03 -34.42
N LEU A 21 8.47 20.53 -34.15
CA LEU A 21 9.41 19.95 -33.19
C LEU A 21 9.11 20.35 -31.73
N SER A 22 8.47 21.50 -31.50
CA SER A 22 8.11 21.98 -30.16
C SER A 22 6.84 21.33 -29.59
N VAL A 23 5.95 20.81 -30.44
CA VAL A 23 4.79 20.01 -30.02
C VAL A 23 5.19 18.58 -29.62
N LEU A 24 6.36 18.10 -30.05
CA LEU A 24 6.84 16.73 -29.80
C LEU A 24 7.50 16.53 -28.42
N LEU A 25 7.76 17.59 -27.65
CA LEU A 25 8.42 17.54 -26.33
C LEU A 25 7.44 17.62 -25.15
N CYS A 26 6.15 17.80 -25.41
CA CYS A 26 5.09 17.79 -24.40
C CYS A 26 4.38 16.42 -24.31
N SER A 27 5.03 15.33 -24.68
CA SER A 27 4.69 14.03 -24.12
C SER A 27 5.10 14.04 -22.65
N ALA A 28 4.29 14.71 -21.82
CA ALA A 28 4.26 14.42 -20.40
C ALA A 28 4.06 12.91 -20.32
N ASN A 29 5.09 12.20 -19.89
CA ASN A 29 4.93 10.82 -19.44
C ASN A 29 3.95 10.92 -18.27
N VAL A 30 2.66 10.71 -18.55
CA VAL A 30 1.68 10.41 -17.51
C VAL A 30 2.21 9.14 -16.90
N MET A 31 2.95 9.27 -15.79
CA MET A 31 3.23 8.15 -14.93
C MET A 31 1.86 7.57 -14.60
N ALA A 32 1.63 6.31 -14.98
CA ALA A 32 0.35 5.66 -14.78
C ALA A 32 0.08 5.61 -13.28
N GLN A 33 -0.68 6.59 -12.78
CA GLN A 33 -0.95 6.73 -11.37
C GLN A 33 -1.79 5.54 -10.92
N VAL A 34 -1.37 4.90 -9.82
CA VAL A 34 -2.17 3.85 -9.21
C VAL A 34 -3.43 4.50 -8.64
N SER A 35 -4.59 3.97 -9.01
CA SER A 35 -5.87 4.42 -8.45
C SER A 35 -6.31 3.49 -7.32
N THR A 36 -6.84 4.06 -6.26
CA THR A 36 -7.39 3.32 -5.11
C THR A 36 -8.90 3.56 -4.94
N GLY A 37 -9.46 4.49 -5.72
CA GLY A 37 -10.81 5.02 -5.51
C GLY A 37 -10.90 6.05 -4.39
N ILE A 38 -9.81 6.28 -3.64
CA ILE A 38 -9.74 7.21 -2.50
C ILE A 38 -8.55 8.14 -2.72
N ALA A 39 -8.81 9.42 -3.01
CA ALA A 39 -7.78 10.36 -3.49
C ALA A 39 -6.54 10.48 -2.57
N GLU A 40 -6.75 10.46 -1.25
CA GLU A 40 -5.66 10.54 -0.26
C GLU A 40 -4.78 9.27 -0.19
N LEU A 41 -5.26 8.13 -0.71
CA LEU A 41 -4.52 6.87 -0.75
C LEU A 41 -3.75 6.67 -2.07
N ASP A 42 -4.12 7.38 -3.15
CA ASP A 42 -3.50 7.17 -4.46
C ASP A 42 -1.98 7.42 -4.46
N ALA A 43 -1.54 8.51 -3.83
CA ALA A 43 -0.13 8.86 -3.73
C ALA A 43 0.68 7.83 -2.91
N PRO A 44 0.31 7.48 -1.66
CA PRO A 44 1.06 6.48 -0.91
C PRO A 44 0.99 5.08 -1.55
N PHE A 45 -0.12 4.66 -2.17
CA PHE A 45 -0.15 3.38 -2.88
C PHE A 45 0.73 3.37 -4.13
N THR A 46 0.78 4.48 -4.89
CA THR A 46 1.71 4.64 -6.01
C THR A 46 3.15 4.50 -5.52
N GLN A 47 3.53 5.23 -4.45
CA GLN A 47 4.85 5.14 -3.83
C GLN A 47 5.15 3.74 -3.30
N PHE A 48 4.19 3.04 -2.71
CA PHE A 48 4.35 1.68 -2.21
C PHE A 48 4.59 0.65 -3.33
N ILE A 49 3.90 0.80 -4.47
CA ILE A 49 3.94 -0.14 -5.59
C ILE A 49 5.17 0.09 -6.47
N GLU A 50 5.48 1.35 -6.78
CA GLU A 50 6.53 1.74 -7.72
C GLU A 50 7.86 2.08 -7.03
N GLY A 51 7.79 2.48 -5.77
CA GLY A 51 8.94 2.90 -4.99
C GLY A 51 9.97 1.81 -4.76
N ARG A 52 11.16 2.23 -4.34
CA ARG A 52 12.32 1.38 -4.08
C ARG A 52 12.96 1.75 -2.75
N GLY A 53 13.81 0.87 -2.21
CA GLY A 53 14.49 1.14 -0.94
C GLY A 53 13.51 1.41 0.20
N SER A 54 13.73 2.52 0.93
CA SER A 54 12.89 2.96 2.06
C SER A 54 11.57 3.59 1.65
N ALA A 55 11.43 4.07 0.40
CA ALA A 55 10.21 4.75 -0.05
C ALA A 55 8.95 3.91 0.14
N ARG A 56 9.09 2.58 0.04
CA ARG A 56 7.96 1.65 0.22
C ARG A 56 7.52 1.54 1.67
N THR A 57 8.44 1.58 2.63
CA THR A 57 8.08 1.59 4.06
C THR A 57 7.55 2.94 4.48
N GLU A 58 8.14 4.04 3.98
CA GLU A 58 7.64 5.40 4.19
C GLU A 58 6.19 5.57 3.69
N ALA A 59 5.84 4.92 2.57
CA ALA A 59 4.47 4.90 2.07
C ALA A 59 3.50 4.20 3.04
N LEU A 60 3.94 3.10 3.70
CA LEU A 60 3.13 2.42 4.71
C LEU A 60 2.96 3.29 5.96
N ASP A 61 4.00 4.02 6.36
CA ASP A 61 3.93 4.98 7.46
C ASP A 61 2.97 6.12 7.15
N THR A 62 2.99 6.60 5.90
CA THR A 62 2.04 7.61 5.42
C THR A 62 0.61 7.10 5.52
N ILE A 63 0.33 5.86 5.11
CA ILE A 63 -1.01 5.24 5.25
C ILE A 63 -1.39 5.12 6.74
N ALA A 64 -0.45 4.74 7.60
CA ALA A 64 -0.69 4.64 9.04
C ALA A 64 -1.03 5.99 9.69
N ALA A 65 -0.37 7.06 9.24
CA ALA A 65 -0.53 8.42 9.75
C ALA A 65 -1.82 9.12 9.30
N LEU A 66 -2.57 8.57 8.33
CA LEU A 66 -3.87 9.12 7.93
C LEU A 66 -4.96 8.93 9.01
N GLU A 67 -4.70 8.12 10.04
CA GLU A 67 -5.61 7.89 11.18
C GLU A 67 -7.06 7.51 10.79
N ARG A 68 -7.23 6.84 9.64
CA ARG A 68 -8.53 6.36 9.18
C ARG A 68 -8.97 5.12 9.98
N ASP A 69 -10.28 4.95 10.12
CA ASP A 69 -10.87 3.79 10.80
C ASP A 69 -10.50 2.45 10.13
N ASP A 70 -10.28 2.46 8.80
CA ASP A 70 -9.93 1.30 7.99
C ASP A 70 -8.42 1.07 7.81
N THR A 71 -7.56 1.96 8.31
CA THR A 71 -6.10 1.90 8.13
C THR A 71 -5.52 0.53 8.52
N ARG A 72 -5.98 -0.02 9.65
CA ARG A 72 -5.55 -1.36 10.10
C ARG A 72 -5.91 -2.44 9.10
N GLU A 73 -7.13 -2.38 8.57
CA GLU A 73 -7.64 -3.36 7.61
C GLU A 73 -6.89 -3.27 6.28
N LEU A 74 -6.62 -2.05 5.79
CA LEU A 74 -5.82 -1.82 4.59
C LEU A 74 -4.42 -2.42 4.71
N LEU A 75 -3.69 -2.11 5.79
CA LEU A 75 -2.35 -2.66 6.02
C LEU A 75 -2.37 -4.19 6.18
N THR A 76 -3.42 -4.73 6.81
CA THR A 76 -3.62 -6.18 6.92
C THR A 76 -3.85 -6.81 5.55
N GLY A 77 -4.66 -6.19 4.70
CA GLY A 77 -4.92 -6.64 3.33
C GLY A 77 -3.67 -6.62 2.44
N ILE A 78 -2.77 -5.65 2.64
CA ILE A 78 -1.44 -5.66 2.00
C ILE A 78 -0.63 -6.88 2.48
N LEU A 79 -0.64 -7.14 3.80
CA LEU A 79 0.14 -8.21 4.42
C LEU A 79 -0.35 -9.61 4.00
N SER A 80 -1.66 -9.83 3.99
CA SER A 80 -2.28 -11.10 3.57
C SER A 80 -2.22 -11.32 2.05
N GLY A 81 -2.11 -10.23 1.30
CA GLY A 81 -2.16 -10.22 -0.16
C GLY A 81 -3.58 -10.28 -0.71
N ASP A 82 -4.57 -9.89 0.10
CA ASP A 82 -5.97 -9.72 -0.30
C ASP A 82 -6.16 -8.41 -1.08
N LEU A 83 -5.27 -7.42 -0.87
CA LEU A 83 -5.17 -6.28 -1.77
C LEU A 83 -4.32 -6.64 -2.99
N MET A 84 -4.86 -6.38 -4.18
CA MET A 84 -4.22 -6.69 -5.45
C MET A 84 -4.36 -5.52 -6.43
N LEU A 85 -3.38 -5.38 -7.32
CA LEU A 85 -3.45 -4.46 -8.45
C LEU A 85 -4.18 -5.14 -9.61
N HIS A 86 -5.29 -4.56 -10.05
CA HIS A 86 -5.93 -4.89 -11.32
C HIS A 86 -5.16 -4.24 -12.46
N LYS A 87 -4.33 -5.04 -13.15
CA LYS A 87 -3.39 -4.56 -14.18
C LYS A 87 -4.05 -3.77 -15.31
N PRO A 88 -5.23 -4.16 -15.84
CA PRO A 88 -5.87 -3.41 -16.93
C PRO A 88 -6.27 -2.00 -16.56
N THR A 89 -6.72 -1.76 -15.33
CA THR A 89 -7.20 -0.43 -14.90
C THR A 89 -6.19 0.34 -14.04
N GLY A 90 -5.12 -0.31 -13.57
CA GLY A 90 -4.19 0.30 -12.63
C GLY A 90 -4.79 0.51 -11.23
N THR A 91 -5.89 -0.17 -10.92
CA THR A 91 -6.64 0.04 -9.67
C THR A 91 -6.23 -0.97 -8.60
N VAL A 92 -6.03 -0.54 -7.36
CA VAL A 92 -5.90 -1.45 -6.21
C VAL A 92 -7.29 -1.83 -5.72
N VAL A 93 -7.53 -3.13 -5.61
CA VAL A 93 -8.83 -3.70 -5.26
C VAL A 93 -8.66 -4.71 -4.12
N ARG A 94 -9.73 -4.91 -3.34
CA ARG A 94 -9.88 -6.11 -2.52
C ARG A 94 -10.22 -7.28 -3.43
N ALA A 95 -9.46 -8.37 -3.35
CA ALA A 95 -9.57 -9.49 -4.27
C ALA A 95 -9.83 -10.80 -3.53
N THR A 96 -11.02 -11.38 -3.74
CA THR A 96 -11.39 -12.69 -3.18
C THR A 96 -11.34 -13.77 -4.25
N ARG A 97 -10.55 -14.82 -4.04
CA ARG A 97 -10.38 -15.87 -5.04
C ARG A 97 -11.64 -16.72 -5.17
N GLN A 98 -12.16 -16.83 -6.39
CA GLN A 98 -13.27 -17.73 -6.74
C GLN A 98 -12.89 -18.61 -7.93
N GLY A 99 -12.50 -19.85 -7.64
CA GLY A 99 -12.07 -20.80 -8.67
C GLY A 99 -10.86 -20.31 -9.48
N ARG A 100 -11.10 -19.89 -10.72
CA ARG A 100 -10.08 -19.40 -11.68
C ARG A 100 -10.03 -17.88 -11.81
N GLU A 101 -10.89 -17.17 -11.07
CA GLU A 101 -11.03 -15.72 -11.09
C GLU A 101 -10.87 -15.13 -9.68
N TYR A 102 -10.78 -13.81 -9.62
CA TYR A 102 -10.96 -13.04 -8.40
C TYR A 102 -12.22 -12.20 -8.54
N LEU A 103 -13.07 -12.21 -7.52
CA LEU A 103 -14.02 -11.13 -7.32
C LEU A 103 -13.27 -9.91 -6.80
N MET A 104 -13.62 -8.74 -7.33
CA MET A 104 -12.98 -7.47 -7.02
C MET A 104 -13.99 -6.55 -6.35
N GLN A 105 -13.55 -5.88 -5.29
CA GLN A 105 -14.29 -4.84 -4.60
C GLN A 105 -13.39 -3.61 -4.42
N SER A 106 -14.02 -2.45 -4.33
CA SER A 106 -13.38 -1.20 -3.89
C SER A 106 -12.69 -1.35 -2.52
N LEU A 107 -11.73 -0.46 -2.22
CA LEU A 107 -10.96 -0.54 -0.98
C LEU A 107 -11.79 -0.27 0.28
N ASP A 108 -12.81 0.56 0.19
CA ASP A 108 -13.76 0.79 1.29
C ASP A 108 -14.87 -0.29 1.35
N GLY A 109 -14.89 -1.21 0.37
CA GLY A 109 -15.88 -2.27 0.28
C GLY A 109 -17.28 -1.81 -0.12
N SER A 110 -17.44 -0.56 -0.56
CA SER A 110 -18.74 0.03 -0.91
C SER A 110 -19.28 -0.44 -2.26
N GLU A 111 -18.38 -0.78 -3.19
CA GLU A 111 -18.69 -1.12 -4.57
C GLU A 111 -18.07 -2.47 -4.99
N GLU A 112 -18.88 -3.31 -5.63
CA GLU A 112 -18.44 -4.51 -6.35
C GLU A 112 -17.98 -4.14 -7.76
N LEU A 113 -16.72 -4.44 -8.07
CA LEU A 113 -16.08 -4.10 -9.35
C LEU A 113 -16.10 -5.27 -10.35
N GLY A 114 -16.90 -6.30 -10.05
CA GLY A 114 -17.04 -7.51 -10.87
C GLY A 114 -15.95 -8.56 -10.61
N SER A 115 -15.74 -9.45 -11.59
CA SER A 115 -14.72 -10.50 -11.53
C SER A 115 -13.74 -10.39 -12.69
N ASP A 116 -12.51 -10.84 -12.47
CA ASP A 116 -11.59 -11.06 -13.59
C ASP A 116 -10.61 -12.21 -13.34
N SER A 117 -10.00 -12.67 -14.43
CA SER A 117 -9.06 -13.79 -14.43
C SER A 117 -7.86 -13.52 -13.51
N THR A 118 -7.37 -14.59 -12.87
CA THR A 118 -6.19 -14.52 -11.99
C THR A 118 -4.93 -13.90 -12.65
N ARG A 119 -4.81 -13.93 -13.98
CA ARG A 119 -3.66 -13.36 -14.70
C ARG A 119 -3.68 -11.84 -14.75
N LYS A 120 -4.85 -11.22 -14.67
CA LYS A 120 -5.02 -9.76 -14.70
C LYS A 120 -4.86 -9.11 -13.33
N LEU A 121 -4.91 -9.90 -12.25
CA LEU A 121 -4.59 -9.42 -10.92
C LEU A 121 -3.10 -9.66 -10.60
N ALA A 122 -2.45 -8.69 -9.97
CA ALA A 122 -1.11 -8.80 -9.41
C ALA A 122 -1.16 -8.60 -7.90
N ARG A 123 -0.56 -9.52 -7.14
CA ARG A 123 -0.33 -9.30 -5.71
C ARG A 123 0.62 -8.12 -5.52
N LEU A 124 0.34 -7.31 -4.50
CA LEU A 124 1.28 -6.28 -4.07
C LEU A 124 2.55 -6.95 -3.52
N LYS A 125 3.72 -6.56 -4.03
CA LYS A 125 4.97 -7.27 -3.72
C LYS A 125 5.46 -6.96 -2.30
N VAL A 126 5.33 -7.90 -1.37
CA VAL A 126 5.85 -7.74 0.00
C VAL A 126 7.07 -8.65 0.22
N THR A 127 8.19 -8.07 0.67
CA THR A 127 9.40 -8.82 1.05
C THR A 127 9.29 -9.33 2.48
N ASN A 128 10.15 -10.26 2.92
CA ASN A 128 10.12 -10.76 4.31
C ASN A 128 10.37 -9.64 5.33
N LYS A 129 11.33 -8.75 5.05
CA LYS A 129 11.57 -7.55 5.87
C LYS A 129 10.30 -6.69 5.97
N MET A 130 9.60 -6.50 4.86
CA MET A 130 8.39 -5.68 4.84
C MET A 130 7.19 -6.36 5.48
N ARG A 131 7.13 -7.70 5.48
CA ARG A 131 6.14 -8.45 6.28
C ARG A 131 6.35 -8.21 7.76
N SER A 132 7.59 -8.30 8.25
CA SER A 132 7.90 -7.97 9.65
C SER A 132 7.58 -6.52 9.98
N TYR A 133 7.91 -5.59 9.08
CA TYR A 133 7.56 -4.18 9.22
C TYR A 133 6.04 -3.95 9.34
N LEU A 134 5.25 -4.50 8.43
CA LEU A 134 3.79 -4.42 8.44
C LEU A 134 3.20 -5.00 9.72
N ARG A 135 3.69 -6.16 10.20
CA ARG A 135 3.23 -6.75 11.46
C ARG A 135 3.44 -5.79 12.63
N ASN A 136 4.61 -5.15 12.70
CA ASN A 136 4.91 -4.19 13.76
C ASN A 136 4.01 -2.95 13.68
N LEU A 137 3.83 -2.41 12.47
CA LEU A 137 2.97 -1.26 12.24
C LEU A 137 1.51 -1.56 12.60
N ILE A 138 0.99 -2.71 12.15
CA ILE A 138 -0.37 -3.19 12.48
C ILE A 138 -0.51 -3.46 13.99
N ALA A 139 0.52 -4.02 14.63
CA ALA A 139 0.51 -4.25 16.07
C ALA A 139 0.41 -2.92 16.82
N GLY A 140 1.25 -1.93 16.48
CA GLY A 140 1.21 -0.59 17.07
C GLY A 140 -0.18 0.05 16.99
N LEU A 141 -0.80 0.04 15.80
CA LEU A 141 -2.16 0.54 15.60
C LEU A 141 -3.20 -0.24 16.41
N GLY A 142 -3.04 -1.57 16.52
CA GLY A 142 -3.99 -2.42 17.20
C GLY A 142 -3.96 -2.30 18.71
N LEU A 143 -2.80 -2.05 19.33
CA LEU A 143 -2.67 -1.98 20.80
C LEU A 143 -3.61 -0.96 21.43
N ARG A 144 -3.88 0.16 20.74
CA ARG A 144 -4.74 1.26 21.22
C ARG A 144 -6.12 1.27 20.58
N SER A 145 -6.48 0.23 19.82
CA SER A 145 -7.76 0.18 19.13
C SER A 145 -8.93 0.09 20.10
N ALA A 146 -10.04 0.79 19.80
CA ALA A 146 -11.28 0.66 20.55
C ALA A 146 -11.85 -0.77 20.50
N ASN A 147 -11.64 -1.48 19.39
CA ASN A 147 -12.09 -2.86 19.21
C ASN A 147 -11.17 -3.86 19.97
N PRO A 148 -11.69 -4.63 20.94
CA PRO A 148 -10.89 -5.61 21.69
C PRO A 148 -10.24 -6.70 20.82
N GLN A 149 -10.88 -7.08 19.71
CA GLN A 149 -10.31 -8.08 18.80
C GLN A 149 -9.05 -7.56 18.10
N HIS A 150 -9.01 -6.26 17.77
CA HIS A 150 -7.84 -5.62 17.19
C HIS A 150 -6.68 -5.56 18.19
N ARG A 151 -6.98 -5.27 19.46
CA ARG A 151 -5.99 -5.31 20.55
C ARG A 151 -5.41 -6.71 20.73
N LEU A 152 -6.26 -7.74 20.81
CA LEU A 152 -5.82 -9.14 20.89
C LEU A 152 -4.92 -9.55 19.73
N ALA A 153 -5.32 -9.24 18.50
CA ALA A 153 -4.53 -9.58 17.33
C ALA A 153 -3.18 -8.85 17.30
N ALA A 154 -3.11 -7.60 17.79
CA ALA A 154 -1.84 -6.88 17.95
C ALA A 154 -0.93 -7.53 19.01
N ILE A 155 -1.47 -7.89 20.17
CA ILE A 155 -0.71 -8.57 21.22
C ILE A 155 -0.15 -9.90 20.72
N ASN A 156 -0.96 -10.69 20.01
CA ASN A 156 -0.52 -11.95 19.42
C ASN A 156 0.60 -11.76 18.39
N ALA A 157 0.54 -10.69 17.57
CA ALA A 157 1.60 -10.38 16.61
C ALA A 157 2.94 -10.03 17.29
N LEU A 158 2.89 -9.46 18.50
CA LEU A 158 4.09 -9.13 19.29
C LEU A 158 4.71 -10.34 20.01
N MET A 159 4.05 -11.49 20.06
CA MET A 159 4.61 -12.69 20.70
C MET A 159 5.89 -13.19 20.02
N ASP A 160 6.04 -12.91 18.72
CA ASP A 160 7.24 -13.24 17.94
C ASP A 160 8.39 -12.26 18.21
N THR A 161 8.08 -11.03 18.62
CA THR A 161 9.05 -9.94 18.84
C THR A 161 8.70 -9.13 20.10
N PRO A 162 8.65 -9.77 21.29
CA PRO A 162 8.14 -9.16 22.51
C PRO A 162 8.97 -7.94 22.96
N ASP A 163 10.26 -7.93 22.64
CA ASP A 163 11.21 -6.89 23.04
C ASP A 163 10.98 -5.54 22.33
N GLN A 164 10.23 -5.55 21.23
CA GLN A 164 9.90 -4.33 20.48
C GLN A 164 8.86 -3.46 21.17
N LEU A 165 8.09 -4.01 22.10
CA LEU A 165 7.16 -3.23 22.91
C LEU A 165 7.91 -2.65 24.12
N ALA A 166 7.92 -1.33 24.27
CA ALA A 166 8.53 -0.68 25.43
C ALA A 166 7.82 -1.10 26.74
N ASP A 167 8.58 -1.28 27.82
CA ASP A 167 8.03 -1.73 29.10
C ASP A 167 7.01 -0.74 29.67
N GLU A 168 7.26 0.56 29.51
CA GLU A 168 6.34 1.62 29.91
C GLU A 168 4.99 1.50 29.19
N THR A 169 5.01 1.24 27.88
CA THR A 169 3.79 1.02 27.10
C THR A 169 3.05 -0.24 27.55
N LEU A 170 3.77 -1.32 27.85
CA LEU A 170 3.15 -2.55 28.34
C LEU A 170 2.48 -2.36 29.70
N VAL A 171 3.12 -1.61 30.61
CA VAL A 171 2.56 -1.24 31.92
C VAL A 171 1.31 -0.37 31.75
N GLU A 172 1.35 0.63 30.87
CA GLU A 172 0.20 1.49 30.54
C GLU A 172 -1.00 0.67 30.03
N LEU A 173 -0.75 -0.24 29.08
CA LEU A 173 -1.78 -1.11 28.50
C LEU A 173 -2.39 -2.04 29.55
N LEU A 174 -1.56 -2.67 30.39
CA LEU A 174 -2.03 -3.54 31.48
C LEU A 174 -2.88 -2.77 32.51
N GLY A 175 -2.50 -1.52 32.81
CA GLY A 175 -3.20 -0.68 33.78
C GLY A 175 -4.55 -0.15 33.29
N SER A 176 -4.70 0.07 31.99
CA SER A 176 -5.91 0.63 31.38
C SER A 176 -6.87 -0.41 30.77
N GLU A 177 -6.38 -1.62 30.44
CA GLU A 177 -7.20 -2.62 29.76
C GLU A 177 -8.32 -3.15 30.65
N THR A 178 -9.56 -3.11 30.16
CA THR A 178 -10.75 -3.57 30.90
C THR A 178 -11.25 -4.94 30.46
N VAL A 179 -10.91 -5.39 29.25
CA VAL A 179 -11.39 -6.66 28.69
C VAL A 179 -10.54 -7.82 29.22
N PRO A 180 -11.13 -8.80 29.92
CA PRO A 180 -10.36 -9.88 30.58
C PRO A 180 -9.49 -10.70 29.62
N ALA A 181 -9.99 -10.99 28.41
CA ALA A 181 -9.24 -11.74 27.41
C ALA A 181 -8.00 -10.98 26.92
N VAL A 182 -8.12 -9.67 26.69
CA VAL A 182 -7.01 -8.81 26.26
C VAL A 182 -5.98 -8.69 27.37
N ARG A 183 -6.43 -8.46 28.62
CA ARG A 183 -5.55 -8.38 29.79
C ARG A 183 -4.74 -9.66 29.98
N LYS A 184 -5.38 -10.84 29.83
CA LYS A 184 -4.69 -12.13 29.88
C LYS A 184 -3.61 -12.26 28.80
N ALA A 185 -3.91 -11.79 27.58
CA ALA A 185 -2.94 -11.80 26.49
C ALA A 185 -1.74 -10.86 26.77
N LEU A 186 -1.98 -9.67 27.33
CA LEU A 186 -0.91 -8.75 27.74
C LEU A 186 -0.03 -9.35 28.83
N SER A 187 -0.61 -10.02 29.83
CA SER A 187 0.18 -10.71 30.87
C SER A 187 1.02 -11.85 30.29
N ALA A 188 0.49 -12.59 29.31
CA ALA A 188 1.25 -13.62 28.61
C ALA A 188 2.41 -13.01 27.80
N LEU A 189 2.19 -11.87 27.15
CA LEU A 189 3.24 -11.13 26.43
C LEU A 189 4.34 -10.66 27.39
N GLN A 190 3.97 -10.15 28.57
CA GLN A 190 4.91 -9.76 29.62
C GLN A 190 5.79 -10.94 30.07
N ALA A 191 5.17 -12.09 30.36
CA ALA A 191 5.90 -13.29 30.76
C ALA A 191 6.84 -13.77 29.65
N ARG A 192 6.40 -13.70 28.38
CA ARG A 192 7.22 -14.02 27.21
C ARG A 192 8.43 -13.09 27.12
N LYS A 193 8.24 -11.78 27.31
CA LYS A 193 9.31 -10.79 27.30
C LYS A 193 10.36 -11.04 28.38
N GLN A 194 9.92 -11.31 29.62
CA GLN A 194 10.83 -11.68 30.71
C GLN A 194 11.63 -12.95 30.39
N ALA A 195 10.97 -13.98 29.89
CA ALA A 195 11.63 -15.24 29.52
C ALA A 195 12.65 -15.08 28.39
N VAL A 196 12.50 -14.08 27.51
CA VAL A 196 13.51 -13.75 26.48
C VAL A 196 14.66 -12.95 27.08
N SER A 197 14.38 -12.01 28.00
CA SER A 197 15.40 -11.21 28.68
C SER A 197 16.29 -12.02 29.63
N ASP A 198 15.80 -13.11 30.20
CA ASP A 198 16.52 -13.96 31.15
C ASP A 198 17.45 -14.99 30.47
N GLN A 199 17.45 -15.07 29.13
CA GLN A 199 18.37 -15.94 28.39
C GLN A 199 19.74 -15.27 28.28
N PRO A 200 20.83 -15.93 28.74
CA PRO A 200 22.18 -15.35 28.80
C PRO A 200 22.83 -15.14 27.43
#